data_AF-A0A954GTD9-F1
#
_entry.id   AF-A0A954GTD9-F1
#
_cell.length_a   1.000
_cell.length_b   1.000
_cell.length_c   1.000
_cell.angle_alpha   90.00
_cell.angle_beta   90.00
_cell.angle_gamma   90.00
#
_symmetry.space_group_name_H-M   'P 1'
#
loop_
_entity.id
_entity.type
_entity.pdbx_description
1 polymer ?
#
loop_
_entity_poly.entity_id
_entity_poly.type
_entity_poly.pdbx_seq_one_letter_code
_entity_poly.pdbx_strand_id
1 'polypeptide(L)'
;RKANGQLNGSRAGSERRRPRHLLSGIIQCGECGRRFVVGGNSSKYLFCPGYRRGVCNCKTKLPRQLAEQLILDAIGEQILASPVWTNAVVSAANHAWMNRDQDIPRQLECVRSRIQEVNRRCERLLDQIETGEVVDQLTRRFKQREKELQELRNQEAALTREVSESSEPPSEPWIRQRIADLGTTLRSTTPAAAEALRQLLVDSIVVNEVKREGRERHFLRATLSIRHTVIAQESSFAESTDEEFAPPSTVVTIDIVSHPDNRKGDEVRRLYDQGLPNKIIAEQLKISRASVTVLLKKSFDASGEEKPDGRKRRWALEGNWTNPPLFQRIADKVMGFYNEGMLLADIATKCEVDRNTVTKAIKFWNNSRELAVPDGRTRRKLLDAKQRNYNDEVHSME
;
A
#
# COMPACT_ATOMS: atom_id res chain seq x y z
N ARG A 1 -13.59 -5.17 -24.44
CA ARG A 1 -14.38 -4.85 -25.67
C ARG A 1 -15.72 -5.52 -25.50
N LYS A 2 -16.83 -4.82 -25.74
CA LYS A 2 -18.14 -5.47 -25.85
C LYS A 2 -18.24 -6.16 -27.21
N ALA A 3 -19.20 -7.07 -27.37
CA ALA A 3 -19.44 -7.83 -28.61
C ALA A 3 -19.71 -6.94 -29.85
N ASN A 4 -20.03 -5.66 -29.65
CA ASN A 4 -20.29 -4.67 -30.70
C ASN A 4 -19.06 -3.79 -31.06
N GLY A 5 -17.84 -4.21 -30.73
CA GLY A 5 -16.63 -3.49 -31.15
C GLY A 5 -16.33 -2.18 -30.41
N GLN A 6 -17.20 -1.73 -29.51
CA GLN A 6 -16.89 -0.56 -28.67
C GLN A 6 -15.85 -0.90 -27.60
N LEU A 7 -14.82 -0.04 -27.51
CA LEU A 7 -13.92 0.00 -26.36
C LEU A 7 -14.73 0.37 -25.12
N ASN A 8 -14.41 -0.22 -23.97
CA ASN A 8 -15.00 0.22 -22.71
C ASN A 8 -14.58 1.68 -22.50
N GLY A 9 -15.48 2.62 -22.77
CA GLY A 9 -15.25 4.02 -22.46
C GLY A 9 -14.83 4.14 -20.99
N SER A 10 -13.76 4.89 -20.74
CA SER A 10 -13.37 5.28 -19.40
C SER A 10 -14.60 5.87 -18.71
N ARG A 11 -15.03 5.32 -17.57
CA ARG A 11 -16.07 5.92 -16.74
C ARG A 11 -15.54 7.24 -16.15
N ALA A 12 -15.53 8.28 -16.97
CA ALA A 12 -15.20 9.64 -16.58
C ALA A 12 -16.43 10.21 -15.86
N GLY A 13 -16.44 10.16 -14.53
CA GLY A 13 -17.48 10.82 -13.74
C GLY A 13 -17.35 10.67 -12.24
N SER A 14 -17.08 9.46 -11.72
CA SER A 14 -17.15 9.23 -10.26
C SER A 14 -16.05 8.33 -9.68
N GLU A 15 -15.32 7.56 -10.49
CA GLU A 15 -14.26 6.66 -10.00
C GLU A 15 -12.95 7.38 -9.61
N ARG A 16 -12.77 8.66 -9.99
CA ARG A 16 -11.56 9.42 -9.63
C ARG A 16 -11.54 9.92 -8.18
N ARG A 17 -12.68 9.95 -7.48
CA ARG A 17 -12.76 10.47 -6.10
C ARG A 17 -12.73 9.41 -5.01
N ARG A 18 -12.87 8.11 -5.33
CA ARG A 18 -12.77 7.05 -4.31
C ARG A 18 -11.37 6.44 -4.31
N PRO A 19 -10.63 6.54 -3.19
CA PRO A 19 -9.33 5.88 -3.08
C PRO A 19 -9.52 4.37 -3.25
N ARG A 20 -8.76 3.77 -4.19
CA ARG A 20 -8.80 2.32 -4.41
C ARG A 20 -8.11 1.53 -3.28
N HIS A 21 -7.27 2.20 -2.51
CA HIS A 21 -6.52 1.70 -1.36
C HIS A 21 -6.07 2.90 -0.51
N LEU A 22 -5.65 2.64 0.73
CA LEU A 22 -5.35 3.67 1.73
C LEU A 22 -4.35 4.73 1.22
N LEU A 23 -3.23 4.27 0.62
CA LEU A 23 -2.14 5.14 0.16
C LEU A 23 -2.29 5.63 -1.30
N SER A 24 -3.49 5.49 -1.89
CA SER A 24 -3.73 5.78 -3.30
C SER A 24 -3.49 7.26 -3.60
N GLY A 25 -2.43 7.56 -4.36
CA GLY A 25 -2.10 8.93 -4.80
C GLY A 25 -1.42 9.80 -3.76
N ILE A 26 -1.11 9.24 -2.58
CA ILE A 26 -0.52 9.97 -1.45
C ILE A 26 1.02 9.86 -1.46
N ILE A 27 1.59 8.75 -1.94
CA ILE A 27 3.05 8.56 -1.92
C ILE A 27 3.71 9.24 -3.13
N GLN A 28 4.72 10.07 -2.88
CA GLN A 28 5.54 10.75 -3.87
C GLN A 28 7.02 10.38 -3.76
N CYS A 29 7.70 10.27 -4.90
CA CYS A 29 9.16 10.08 -4.95
C CYS A 29 9.88 11.38 -4.58
N GLY A 30 10.77 11.35 -3.59
CA GLY A 30 11.58 12.52 -3.25
C GLY A 30 12.66 12.87 -4.27
N GLU A 31 13.03 11.95 -5.18
CA GLU A 31 13.99 12.26 -6.26
C GLU A 31 13.34 12.99 -7.44
N CYS A 32 12.17 12.56 -7.89
CA CYS A 32 11.56 13.06 -9.13
C CYS A 32 10.19 13.71 -8.95
N GLY A 33 9.69 13.82 -7.71
CA GLY A 33 8.39 14.42 -7.37
C GLY A 33 7.15 13.67 -7.88
N ARG A 34 7.32 12.54 -8.57
CA ARG A 34 6.18 11.81 -9.16
C ARG A 34 5.54 10.88 -8.14
N ARG A 35 4.21 10.76 -8.23
CA ARG A 35 3.44 9.81 -7.42
C ARG A 35 3.79 8.38 -7.76
N PHE A 36 3.94 7.54 -6.74
CA PHE A 36 4.14 6.11 -6.91
C PHE A 36 2.89 5.48 -7.52
N VAL A 37 3.11 4.47 -8.36
CA VAL A 37 2.03 3.73 -9.02
C VAL A 37 2.00 2.29 -8.54
N VAL A 38 0.80 1.72 -8.47
CA VAL A 38 0.59 0.31 -8.10
C VAL A 38 1.01 -0.59 -9.26
N GLY A 39 1.69 -1.69 -8.96
CA GLY A 39 1.77 -2.82 -9.87
C GLY A 39 2.55 -4.02 -9.33
N GLY A 40 3.00 -4.86 -10.25
CA GLY A 40 3.42 -6.24 -9.96
C GLY A 40 2.22 -7.19 -9.86
N ASN A 41 2.51 -8.49 -9.75
CA ASN A 41 1.47 -9.52 -9.65
C ASN A 41 0.59 -9.25 -8.41
N SER A 42 -0.72 -9.22 -8.63
CA SER A 42 -1.74 -8.98 -7.60
C SER A 42 -1.67 -7.60 -6.92
N SER A 43 -1.11 -6.56 -7.57
CA SER A 43 -1.15 -5.17 -7.04
C SER A 43 -0.51 -5.00 -5.66
N LYS A 44 0.53 -5.79 -5.36
CA LYS A 44 1.18 -5.86 -4.05
C LYS A 44 2.26 -4.80 -3.83
N TYR A 45 2.76 -4.16 -4.88
CA TYR A 45 3.88 -3.23 -4.80
C TYR A 45 3.53 -1.85 -5.37
N LEU A 46 4.15 -0.82 -4.80
CA LEU A 46 4.20 0.54 -5.33
C LEU A 46 5.61 0.78 -5.88
N PHE A 47 5.73 1.50 -6.99
CA PHE A 47 7.02 1.86 -7.57
C PHE A 47 6.99 3.24 -8.22
N CYS A 48 8.15 3.87 -8.35
CA CYS A 48 8.29 5.14 -9.05
C CYS A 48 8.10 4.92 -10.57
N PRO A 49 7.13 5.60 -11.23
CA PRO A 49 6.99 5.52 -12.68
C PRO A 49 8.15 6.19 -13.42
N GLY A 50 8.86 7.12 -12.77
CA GLY A 50 10.06 7.78 -13.31
C GLY A 50 11.19 6.79 -13.62
N TYR A 51 11.38 5.78 -12.78
CA TYR A 51 12.41 4.75 -12.98
C TYR A 51 12.21 3.96 -14.28
N ARG A 52 10.98 3.54 -14.57
CA ARG A 52 10.67 2.83 -15.83
C ARG A 52 10.88 3.69 -17.07
N ARG A 53 10.78 5.01 -16.94
CA ARG A 53 10.98 5.99 -18.02
C ARG A 53 12.42 6.49 -18.12
N GLY A 54 13.32 6.05 -17.24
CA GLY A 54 14.73 6.47 -17.21
C GLY A 54 14.97 7.88 -16.69
N VAL A 55 14.01 8.49 -15.97
CA VAL A 55 14.11 9.88 -15.46
C VAL A 55 14.20 9.96 -13.93
N CYS A 56 14.44 8.83 -13.26
CA CYS A 56 14.59 8.72 -11.81
C CYS A 56 15.42 7.48 -11.47
N ASN A 57 16.23 7.55 -10.42
CA ASN A 57 17.13 6.46 -10.02
C ASN A 57 16.49 5.52 -9.00
N CYS A 58 15.44 5.97 -8.31
CA CYS A 58 14.66 5.19 -7.34
C CYS A 58 14.17 3.84 -7.90
N LYS A 59 14.93 2.77 -7.64
CA LYS A 59 14.67 1.42 -8.15
C LYS A 59 13.84 0.58 -7.18
N THR A 60 13.89 0.89 -5.89
CA THR A 60 13.23 0.10 -4.84
C THR A 60 11.72 0.06 -5.02
N LYS A 61 11.18 -1.17 -4.93
CA LYS A 61 9.74 -1.43 -4.90
C LYS A 61 9.26 -1.41 -3.46
N LEU A 62 8.18 -0.69 -3.20
CA LEU A 62 7.57 -0.56 -1.88
C LEU A 62 6.45 -1.59 -1.72
N PRO A 63 6.54 -2.55 -0.78
CA PRO A 63 5.43 -3.47 -0.52
C PRO A 63 4.25 -2.69 0.08
N ARG A 64 3.08 -2.73 -0.57
CA ARG A 64 1.93 -1.88 -0.23
C ARG A 64 1.41 -2.12 1.19
N GLN A 65 1.14 -3.37 1.53
CA GLN A 65 0.61 -3.73 2.86
C GLN A 65 1.59 -3.37 3.99
N LEU A 66 2.88 -3.55 3.76
CA LEU A 66 3.91 -3.19 4.74
C LEU A 66 3.98 -1.67 4.92
N ALA A 67 3.91 -0.90 3.83
CA ALA A 67 3.90 0.56 3.89
C ALA A 67 2.64 1.06 4.61
N GLU A 68 1.46 0.54 4.25
CA GLU A 68 0.19 0.87 4.90
C GLU A 68 0.27 0.66 6.42
N GLN A 69 0.74 -0.52 6.83
CA GLN A 69 0.88 -0.86 8.24
C GLN A 69 1.87 0.07 8.95
N LEU A 70 3.12 0.20 8.47
CA LEU A 70 4.14 0.99 9.16
C LEU A 70 3.82 2.49 9.22
N ILE A 71 3.18 3.03 8.18
CA ILE A 71 2.75 4.42 8.16
C ILE A 71 1.62 4.64 9.17
N LEU A 72 0.62 3.75 9.18
CA LEU A 72 -0.49 3.85 10.14
C LEU A 72 -0.03 3.66 11.58
N ASP A 73 0.88 2.72 11.83
CA ASP A 73 1.41 2.46 13.17
C ASP A 73 2.18 3.69 13.68
N ALA A 74 3.05 4.28 12.86
CA ALA A 74 3.80 5.48 13.21
C ALA A 74 2.91 6.72 13.41
N ILE A 75 1.89 6.88 12.58
CA ILE A 75 0.89 7.95 12.75
C ILE A 75 0.10 7.70 14.04
N GLY A 76 -0.35 6.47 14.29
CA GLY A 76 -1.08 6.11 15.50
C GLY A 76 -0.26 6.30 16.77
N GLU A 77 1.02 5.95 16.76
CA GLU A 77 1.96 6.20 17.87
C GLU A 77 2.16 7.69 18.09
N GLN A 78 2.34 8.48 17.02
CA GLN A 78 2.45 9.93 17.12
C GLN A 78 1.16 10.58 17.68
N ILE A 79 0.00 10.10 17.26
CA ILE A 79 -1.31 10.65 17.67
C ILE A 79 -1.64 10.26 19.11
N LEU A 80 -1.45 8.99 19.49
CA LEU A 80 -1.94 8.45 20.76
C LEU A 80 -0.90 8.46 21.87
N ALA A 81 0.38 8.30 21.54
CA ALA A 81 1.45 8.15 22.53
C ALA A 81 2.29 9.43 22.73
N SER A 82 2.18 10.43 21.85
CA SER A 82 2.92 11.68 21.99
C SER A 82 2.12 12.73 22.78
N PRO A 83 2.49 13.03 24.05
CA PRO A 83 1.85 14.11 24.80
C PRO A 83 2.15 15.48 24.19
N VAL A 84 3.33 15.63 23.56
CA VAL A 84 3.73 16.87 22.86
C VAL A 84 2.79 17.17 21.70
N TRP A 85 2.50 16.17 20.87
CA TRP A 85 1.55 16.34 19.76
C TRP A 85 0.14 16.63 20.27
N THR A 86 -0.32 15.91 21.30
CA THR A 86 -1.65 16.12 21.86
C THR A 86 -1.82 17.53 22.42
N ASN A 87 -0.83 18.04 23.17
CA ASN A 87 -0.87 19.40 23.71
C ASN A 87 -0.82 20.46 22.60
N ALA A 88 -0.06 20.20 21.53
CA ALA A 88 -0.02 21.07 20.36
C ALA A 88 -1.38 21.13 19.64
N VAL A 89 -2.09 19.99 19.52
CA VAL A 89 -3.44 19.93 18.96
C VAL A 89 -4.44 20.68 19.83
N VAL A 90 -4.39 20.52 21.16
CA VAL A 90 -5.26 21.25 22.10
C VAL A 90 -5.03 22.75 21.98
N SER A 91 -3.77 23.18 21.97
CA SER A 91 -3.40 24.59 21.80
C SER A 91 -3.86 25.14 20.44
N ALA A 92 -3.66 24.39 19.36
CA ALA A 92 -4.08 24.79 18.02
C ALA A 92 -5.61 24.89 17.89
N ALA A 93 -6.36 23.96 18.50
CA ALA A 93 -7.81 23.98 18.51
C ALA A 93 -8.37 25.18 19.29
N ASN A 94 -7.81 25.47 20.46
CA ASN A 94 -8.19 26.64 21.25
C ASN A 94 -7.87 27.95 20.52
N HIS A 95 -6.68 28.04 19.91
CA HIS A 95 -6.29 29.22 19.13
C HIS A 95 -7.20 29.41 17.90
N ALA A 96 -7.52 28.34 17.18
CA ALA A 96 -8.46 28.39 16.05
C ALA A 96 -9.85 28.85 16.48
N TRP A 97 -10.34 28.36 17.62
CA TRP A 97 -11.60 28.82 18.21
C TRP A 97 -11.54 30.31 18.60
N MET A 98 -10.48 30.76 19.27
CA MET A 98 -10.32 32.16 19.68
C MET A 98 -10.29 33.12 18.49
N ASN A 99 -9.55 32.76 17.43
CA ASN A 99 -9.52 33.58 16.21
C ASN A 99 -10.90 33.64 15.57
N ARG A 100 -11.60 32.50 15.48
CA ARG A 100 -12.95 32.43 14.92
C ARG A 100 -13.95 33.29 15.71
N ASP A 101 -13.92 33.18 17.03
CA ASP A 101 -14.80 33.93 17.93
C ASP A 101 -14.61 35.45 17.79
N GLN A 102 -13.39 35.90 17.48
CA GLN A 102 -13.09 37.31 17.22
C GLN A 102 -13.38 37.75 15.77
N ASP A 103 -13.11 36.89 14.79
CA ASP A 103 -13.18 37.26 13.38
C ASP A 103 -14.62 37.24 12.83
N ILE A 104 -15.46 36.31 13.26
CA ILE A 104 -16.85 36.22 12.75
C ILE A 104 -17.64 37.50 13.07
N PRO A 105 -17.64 38.04 14.30
CA PRO A 105 -18.32 39.30 14.59
C PRO A 105 -17.80 40.47 13.75
N ARG A 106 -16.48 40.57 13.55
CA ARG A 106 -15.85 41.60 12.71
C ARG A 106 -16.28 41.47 11.24
N GLN A 107 -16.30 40.26 10.70
CA GLN A 107 -16.78 40.00 9.34
C GLN A 107 -18.26 40.35 9.20
N LEU A 108 -19.09 40.02 10.19
CA LEU A 108 -20.50 40.37 10.21
C LEU A 108 -20.71 41.89 10.20
N GLU A 109 -19.95 42.64 10.99
CA GLU A 109 -19.96 44.12 10.99
C GLU A 109 -19.53 44.71 9.64
N CYS A 110 -18.51 44.13 9.01
CA CYS A 110 -18.04 44.53 7.68
C CYS A 110 -19.12 44.31 6.61
N VAL A 111 -19.74 43.12 6.60
CA VAL A 111 -20.83 42.79 5.67
C VAL A 111 -22.03 43.71 5.90
N ARG A 112 -22.42 43.98 7.14
CA ARG A 112 -23.50 44.93 7.49
C ARG A 112 -23.20 46.35 7.00
N SER A 113 -21.98 46.82 7.20
CA SER A 113 -21.53 48.13 6.71
C SER A 113 -21.61 48.22 5.19
N ARG A 114 -21.21 47.13 4.51
CA ARG A 114 -21.30 47.04 3.05
C ARG A 114 -22.74 47.02 2.54
N ILE A 115 -23.64 46.30 3.22
CA ILE A 115 -25.09 46.32 2.93
C ILE A 115 -25.63 47.76 3.01
N GLN A 116 -25.28 48.50 4.07
CA GLN A 116 -25.71 49.90 4.22
C GLN A 116 -25.18 50.79 3.09
N GLU A 117 -23.92 50.60 2.68
CA GLU A 117 -23.32 51.35 1.58
C GLU A 117 -24.01 51.06 0.24
N VAL A 118 -24.28 49.79 -0.07
CA VAL A 118 -24.96 49.38 -1.30
C VAL A 118 -26.40 49.88 -1.32
N ASN A 119 -27.13 49.81 -0.19
CA ASN A 119 -28.47 50.38 -0.07
C ASN A 119 -28.49 51.89 -0.37
N ARG A 120 -27.58 52.68 0.23
CA ARG A 120 -27.46 54.12 -0.07
C ARG A 120 -27.17 54.40 -1.55
N ARG A 121 -26.40 53.53 -2.21
CA ARG A 121 -26.14 53.64 -3.65
C ARG A 121 -27.38 53.30 -4.48
N CYS A 122 -28.17 52.32 -4.07
CA CYS A 122 -29.45 52.00 -4.71
C CYS A 122 -30.46 53.14 -4.58
N GLU A 123 -30.60 53.73 -3.38
CA GLU A 123 -31.46 54.90 -3.14
C GLU A 123 -31.08 56.07 -4.05
N ARG A 124 -29.80 56.44 -4.13
CA ARG A 124 -29.33 57.50 -5.04
C ARG A 124 -29.60 57.21 -6.51
N LEU A 125 -29.54 55.94 -6.93
CA LEU A 125 -29.87 55.56 -8.31
C LEU A 125 -31.37 55.68 -8.57
N LEU A 126 -32.22 55.40 -7.58
CA LEU A 126 -33.67 55.60 -7.67
C LEU A 126 -34.02 57.09 -7.74
N ASP A 127 -33.41 57.92 -6.88
CA ASP A 127 -33.59 59.39 -6.92
C ASP A 127 -33.22 59.99 -8.29
N GLN A 128 -32.17 59.46 -8.93
CA GLN A 128 -31.75 59.86 -10.28
C GLN A 128 -32.74 59.43 -11.38
N ILE A 129 -33.42 58.29 -11.20
CA ILE A 129 -34.47 57.85 -12.12
C ILE A 129 -35.71 58.76 -11.98
N GLU A 130 -36.08 59.13 -10.75
CA GLU A 130 -37.20 60.03 -10.47
C GLU A 130 -37.01 61.44 -11.04
N THR A 131 -35.76 61.89 -11.18
CA THR A 131 -35.41 63.20 -11.75
C THR A 131 -35.27 63.21 -13.29
N GLY A 132 -35.40 62.06 -13.96
CA GLY A 132 -35.65 61.97 -15.40
C GLY A 132 -34.44 61.78 -16.33
N GLU A 133 -33.24 61.47 -15.81
CA GLU A 133 -32.05 61.24 -16.65
C GLU A 133 -31.77 59.76 -16.96
N VAL A 134 -31.66 59.41 -18.25
CA VAL A 134 -31.04 58.20 -18.85
C VAL A 134 -31.44 56.82 -18.25
N VAL A 135 -32.51 56.23 -18.79
CA VAL A 135 -33.21 55.05 -18.25
C VAL A 135 -32.45 53.70 -18.35
N ASP A 136 -31.69 53.47 -19.42
CA ASP A 136 -31.27 52.09 -19.78
C ASP A 136 -30.00 51.62 -19.03
N GLN A 137 -28.99 52.49 -18.91
CA GLN A 137 -27.76 52.16 -18.15
C GLN A 137 -28.01 52.13 -16.63
N LEU A 138 -28.97 52.93 -16.13
CA LEU A 138 -29.37 52.97 -14.72
C LEU A 138 -30.06 51.67 -14.30
N THR A 139 -30.98 51.16 -15.12
CA THR A 139 -31.70 49.91 -14.83
C THR A 139 -30.74 48.72 -14.74
N ARG A 140 -29.74 48.64 -15.61
CA ARG A 140 -28.71 47.58 -15.56
C ARG A 140 -27.87 47.68 -14.28
N ARG A 141 -27.43 48.90 -13.90
CA ARG A 141 -26.66 49.12 -12.67
C ARG A 141 -27.47 48.83 -11.42
N PHE A 142 -28.74 49.19 -11.40
CA PHE A 142 -29.65 48.91 -10.30
C PHE A 142 -29.81 47.40 -10.08
N LYS A 143 -30.13 46.64 -11.14
CA LYS A 143 -30.22 45.16 -11.07
C LYS A 143 -28.91 44.51 -10.58
N GLN A 144 -27.75 45.04 -10.97
CA GLN A 144 -26.46 44.55 -10.49
C GLN A 144 -26.30 44.78 -8.97
N ARG A 145 -26.72 45.94 -8.47
CA ARG A 145 -26.65 46.26 -7.04
C ARG A 145 -27.69 45.52 -6.22
N GLU A 146 -28.89 45.27 -6.73
CA GLU A 146 -29.87 44.39 -6.09
C GLU A 146 -29.32 42.97 -5.94
N LYS A 147 -28.64 42.45 -6.97
CA LYS A 147 -28.00 41.13 -6.90
C LYS A 147 -26.88 41.10 -5.86
N GLU A 148 -26.00 42.11 -5.85
CA GLU A 148 -24.95 42.25 -4.84
C GLU A 148 -25.55 42.33 -3.43
N LEU A 149 -26.64 43.08 -3.25
CA LEU A 149 -27.34 43.20 -1.98
C LEU A 149 -27.92 41.86 -1.53
N GLN A 150 -28.51 41.08 -2.43
CA GLN A 150 -29.03 39.75 -2.12
C GLN A 150 -27.90 38.78 -1.71
N GLU A 151 -26.77 38.82 -2.41
CA GLU A 151 -25.58 38.03 -2.08
C GLU A 151 -25.05 38.41 -0.68
N LEU A 152 -24.94 39.70 -0.38
CA LEU A 152 -24.51 40.20 0.93
C LEU A 152 -25.48 39.85 2.05
N ARG A 153 -26.80 39.92 1.81
CA ARG A 153 -27.82 39.50 2.80
C ARG A 153 -27.76 38.01 3.09
N ASN A 154 -27.50 37.19 2.08
CA ASN A 154 -27.30 35.75 2.26
C ASN A 154 -26.04 35.49 3.11
N GLN A 155 -24.96 36.25 2.89
CA GLN A 155 -23.74 36.18 3.70
C GLN A 155 -24.00 36.64 5.15
N GLU A 156 -24.72 37.74 5.35
CA GLU A 156 -25.11 38.22 6.69
C GLU A 156 -25.92 37.17 7.45
N ALA A 157 -26.88 36.54 6.80
CA ALA A 157 -27.70 35.48 7.40
C ALA A 157 -26.87 34.25 7.79
N ALA A 158 -25.88 33.88 6.98
CA ALA A 158 -24.95 32.79 7.30
C ALA A 158 -24.07 33.13 8.51
N LEU A 159 -23.41 34.29 8.50
CA LEU A 159 -22.56 34.75 9.61
C LEU A 159 -23.34 34.94 10.91
N THR A 160 -24.57 35.47 10.85
CA THR A 160 -25.43 35.64 12.02
C THR A 160 -25.79 34.29 12.65
N ARG A 161 -26.06 33.27 11.83
CA ARG A 161 -26.28 31.90 12.31
C ARG A 161 -25.04 31.37 13.00
N GLU A 162 -23.86 31.55 12.41
CA GLU A 162 -22.60 31.11 13.00
C GLU A 162 -22.30 31.78 14.35
N VAL A 163 -22.56 33.08 14.49
CA VAL A 163 -22.42 33.77 15.80
C VAL A 163 -23.38 33.17 16.83
N SER A 164 -24.63 32.89 16.45
CA SER A 164 -25.61 32.29 17.37
C SER A 164 -25.29 30.85 17.76
N GLU A 165 -24.56 30.13 16.90
CA GLU A 165 -24.10 28.76 17.12
C GLU A 165 -22.72 28.70 17.79
N SER A 166 -22.04 29.85 18.00
CA SER A 166 -20.74 29.89 18.66
C SER A 166 -20.85 29.31 20.07
N SER A 167 -20.22 28.15 20.25
CA SER A 167 -20.21 27.40 21.52
C SER A 167 -19.03 27.78 22.39
N GLU A 168 -19.05 27.33 23.64
CA GLU A 168 -17.88 27.32 24.52
C GLU A 168 -16.63 26.73 23.83
N PRO A 169 -15.42 27.16 24.24
CA PRO A 169 -14.18 26.62 23.72
C PRO A 169 -14.13 25.10 23.89
N PRO A 170 -13.56 24.37 22.92
CA PRO A 170 -13.51 22.92 22.98
C PRO A 170 -12.72 22.46 24.21
N SER A 171 -13.36 21.67 25.07
CA SER A 171 -12.70 21.18 26.28
C SER A 171 -11.57 20.21 25.94
N GLU A 172 -10.49 20.25 26.72
CA GLU A 172 -9.36 19.34 26.53
C GLU A 172 -9.78 17.85 26.53
N PRO A 173 -10.67 17.37 27.43
CA PRO A 173 -11.15 15.99 27.40
C PRO A 173 -11.87 15.64 26.09
N TRP A 174 -12.66 16.57 25.54
CA TRP A 174 -13.35 16.36 24.27
C TRP A 174 -12.35 16.23 23.10
N ILE A 175 -11.34 17.09 23.06
CA ILE A 175 -10.28 17.02 22.04
C ILE A 175 -9.52 15.70 22.14
N ARG A 176 -9.16 15.26 23.35
CA ARG A 176 -8.47 13.98 23.58
C ARG A 176 -9.31 12.79 23.14
N GLN A 177 -10.63 12.83 23.38
CA GLN A 177 -11.53 11.80 22.89
C GLN A 177 -11.57 11.75 21.36
N ARG A 178 -11.63 12.92 20.70
CA ARG A 178 -11.60 13.01 19.22
C ARG A 178 -10.30 12.49 18.63
N ILE A 179 -9.16 12.77 19.29
CA ILE A 179 -7.85 12.20 18.94
C ILE A 179 -7.90 10.66 18.99
N ALA A 180 -8.51 10.09 20.03
CA ALA A 180 -8.65 8.65 20.18
C ALA A 180 -9.54 8.03 19.09
N ASP A 181 -10.67 8.66 18.78
CA ASP A 181 -11.61 8.24 17.73
C ASP A 181 -10.98 8.30 16.33
N LEU A 182 -10.16 9.31 16.06
CA LEU A 182 -9.37 9.38 14.83
C LEU A 182 -8.38 8.21 14.75
N GLY A 183 -7.69 7.91 15.86
CA GLY A 183 -6.77 6.78 15.95
C GLY A 183 -7.43 5.42 15.71
N THR A 184 -8.66 5.21 16.20
CA THR A 184 -9.42 3.97 15.94
C THR A 184 -9.87 3.89 14.49
N THR A 185 -10.35 4.99 13.92
CA THR A 185 -10.80 5.08 12.53
C THR A 185 -9.66 4.75 11.56
N LEU A 186 -8.48 5.32 11.77
CA LEU A 186 -7.30 5.09 10.91
C LEU A 186 -6.88 3.61 10.85
N ARG A 187 -7.10 2.83 11.92
CA ARG A 187 -6.80 1.39 11.96
C ARG A 187 -7.80 0.53 11.17
N SER A 188 -8.99 1.03 10.86
CA SER A 188 -10.07 0.24 10.24
C SER A 188 -9.82 -0.14 8.77
N THR A 189 -8.78 0.39 8.11
CA THR A 189 -8.46 0.17 6.67
C THR A 189 -9.65 0.41 5.73
N THR A 190 -10.60 1.25 6.13
CA THR A 190 -11.81 1.59 5.36
C THR A 190 -11.57 2.74 4.39
N PRO A 191 -12.46 2.98 3.41
CA PRO A 191 -12.42 4.19 2.59
C PRO A 191 -12.48 5.48 3.43
N ALA A 192 -13.19 5.44 4.56
CA ALA A 192 -13.23 6.55 5.53
C ALA A 192 -11.85 6.79 6.16
N ALA A 193 -11.13 5.73 6.54
CA ALA A 193 -9.76 5.83 7.03
C ALA A 193 -8.81 6.48 6.00
N ALA A 194 -9.01 6.19 4.71
CA ALA A 194 -8.21 6.79 3.64
C ALA A 194 -8.49 8.29 3.44
N GLU A 195 -9.72 8.74 3.72
CA GLU A 195 -10.08 10.16 3.67
C GLU A 195 -9.58 10.90 4.91
N ALA A 196 -9.79 10.34 6.10
CA ALA A 196 -9.24 10.86 7.35
C ALA A 196 -7.71 11.00 7.28
N LEU A 197 -7.01 10.02 6.70
CA LEU A 197 -5.57 10.10 6.48
C LEU A 197 -5.19 11.25 5.54
N ARG A 198 -5.97 11.53 4.49
CA ARG A 198 -5.70 12.65 3.58
C ARG A 198 -5.89 14.00 4.25
N GLN A 199 -6.93 14.15 5.05
CA GLN A 199 -7.19 15.39 5.80
C GLN A 199 -6.11 15.64 6.86
N LEU A 200 -5.60 14.56 7.47
CA LEU A 200 -4.56 14.63 8.49
C LEU A 200 -3.20 15.10 7.96
N LEU A 201 -2.87 14.74 6.73
CA LEU A 201 -1.57 15.07 6.14
C LEU A 201 -1.55 16.51 5.60
N VAL A 202 -0.42 17.21 5.80
CA VAL A 202 -0.20 18.52 5.16
C VAL A 202 -0.18 18.37 3.65
N ASP A 203 0.62 17.41 3.18
CA ASP A 203 0.91 17.11 1.79
C ASP A 203 0.94 15.60 1.56
N SER A 204 1.52 15.18 0.43
CA SER A 204 1.89 13.79 0.18
C SER A 204 2.99 13.26 1.11
N ILE A 205 3.01 11.93 1.27
CA ILE A 205 4.11 11.22 1.92
C ILE A 205 5.27 11.14 0.92
N VAL A 206 6.41 11.73 1.26
CA VAL A 206 7.61 11.73 0.41
C VAL A 206 8.47 10.52 0.77
N VAL A 207 8.82 9.70 -0.23
CA VAL A 207 9.69 8.53 -0.04
C VAL A 207 11.02 8.70 -0.75
N ASN A 208 12.11 8.44 -0.03
CA ASN A 208 13.48 8.52 -0.51
C ASN A 208 14.15 7.14 -0.44
N GLU A 209 14.92 6.78 -1.47
CA GLU A 209 15.71 5.54 -1.49
C GLU A 209 16.98 5.75 -0.65
N VAL A 210 17.16 4.92 0.37
CA VAL A 210 18.27 5.02 1.33
C VAL A 210 19.00 3.68 1.42
N LYS A 211 20.33 3.75 1.54
CA LYS A 211 21.20 2.62 1.88
C LYS A 211 21.73 2.83 3.31
N ARG A 212 21.65 1.79 4.14
CA ARG A 212 22.20 1.80 5.52
C ARG A 212 23.40 0.87 5.59
N GLU A 213 24.42 1.26 6.35
CA GLU A 213 25.56 0.40 6.67
C GLU A 213 25.08 -0.90 7.33
N GLY A 214 25.61 -2.04 6.87
CA GLY A 214 25.16 -3.37 7.31
C GLY A 214 23.99 -3.97 6.52
N ARG A 215 23.43 -3.27 5.52
CA ARG A 215 22.39 -3.81 4.63
C ARG A 215 22.79 -3.75 3.16
N GLU A 216 22.76 -4.90 2.49
CA GLU A 216 23.08 -5.00 1.06
C GLU A 216 22.02 -4.35 0.14
N ARG A 217 20.76 -4.29 0.59
CA ARG A 217 19.63 -3.78 -0.22
C ARG A 217 19.18 -2.40 0.26
N HIS A 218 18.93 -1.52 -0.70
CA HIS A 218 18.24 -0.25 -0.48
C HIS A 218 16.84 -0.46 0.09
N PHE A 219 16.36 0.52 0.85
CA PHE A 219 14.99 0.59 1.36
C PHE A 219 14.45 2.01 1.19
N LEU A 220 13.15 2.19 1.40
CA LEU A 220 12.52 3.50 1.29
C LEU A 220 12.30 4.09 2.68
N ARG A 221 12.72 5.33 2.87
CA ARG A 221 12.40 6.15 4.04
C ARG A 221 11.26 7.09 3.67
N ALA A 222 10.16 7.03 4.40
CA ALA A 222 9.03 7.91 4.26
C ALA A 222 9.14 9.10 5.22
N THR A 223 8.85 10.29 4.72
CA THR A 223 8.72 11.51 5.51
C THR A 223 7.33 12.08 5.24
N LEU A 224 6.62 12.42 6.31
CA LEU A 224 5.25 12.92 6.25
C LEU A 224 5.02 13.99 7.30
N SER A 225 4.13 14.94 7.02
CA SER A 225 3.79 16.04 7.92
C SER A 225 2.33 15.91 8.36
N ILE A 226 2.11 15.89 9.67
CA ILE A 226 0.79 15.71 10.31
C ILE A 226 0.29 17.06 10.79
N ARG A 227 -0.90 17.49 10.33
CA ARG A 227 -1.57 18.73 10.76
C ARG A 227 -2.08 18.62 12.19
N HIS A 228 -2.03 19.72 12.94
CA HIS A 228 -2.60 19.79 14.30
C HIS A 228 -4.05 20.29 14.33
N THR A 229 -4.54 20.90 13.25
CA THR A 229 -5.86 21.56 13.20
C THR A 229 -7.01 20.68 12.76
N VAL A 230 -6.76 19.40 12.45
CA VAL A 230 -7.74 18.50 11.79
C VAL A 230 -8.98 18.29 12.66
N ILE A 231 -8.83 18.30 13.98
CA ILE A 231 -9.94 18.12 14.93
C ILE A 231 -10.78 19.39 15.07
N ALA A 232 -10.21 20.56 14.82
CA ALA A 232 -10.94 21.82 14.84
C ALA A 232 -11.86 22.00 13.61
N GLN A 233 -11.63 21.25 12.53
CA GLN A 233 -12.35 21.39 11.25
C GLN A 233 -13.65 20.56 11.15
N GLU A 234 -13.91 19.62 12.06
CA GLU A 234 -15.19 18.87 12.06
C GLU A 234 -16.38 19.71 12.55
N SER A 235 -16.11 20.80 13.27
CA SER A 235 -17.09 21.79 13.69
C SER A 235 -17.26 22.85 12.59
N SER A 236 -17.96 22.49 11.52
CA SER A 236 -18.62 23.41 10.57
C SER A 236 -17.80 24.64 10.11
N PHE A 237 -17.32 24.59 8.85
CA PHE A 237 -17.03 25.70 7.92
C PHE A 237 -15.59 26.11 7.56
N ALA A 238 -15.52 26.39 6.24
CA ALA A 238 -14.70 27.29 5.45
C ALA A 238 -13.17 27.20 5.58
N GLU A 239 -12.55 26.76 4.48
CA GLU A 239 -11.15 27.05 4.16
C GLU A 239 -10.94 28.56 4.15
N SER A 240 -10.41 29.13 5.24
CA SER A 240 -9.68 30.39 5.15
C SER A 240 -8.33 30.07 4.52
N THR A 241 -8.20 30.45 3.25
CA THR A 241 -6.96 30.46 2.50
C THR A 241 -6.15 31.69 2.88
N ASP A 242 -5.71 31.78 4.13
CA ASP A 242 -4.65 32.72 4.48
C ASP A 242 -3.31 31.99 4.26
N GLU A 243 -2.70 32.25 3.10
CA GLU A 243 -1.45 31.63 2.63
C GLU A 243 -0.23 31.97 3.51
N GLU A 244 -0.34 32.83 4.52
CA GLU A 244 0.79 33.32 5.31
C GLU A 244 1.09 32.56 6.61
N PHE A 245 0.23 31.63 7.05
CA PHE A 245 0.51 30.81 8.24
C PHE A 245 0.49 29.32 7.91
N ALA A 246 1.67 28.73 7.66
CA ALA A 246 1.79 27.29 7.51
C ALA A 246 1.15 26.61 8.74
N PRO A 247 0.17 25.70 8.55
CA PRO A 247 -0.54 25.12 9.67
C PRO A 247 0.43 24.39 10.60
N PRO A 248 0.28 24.51 11.93
CA PRO A 248 1.15 23.83 12.87
C PRO A 248 1.11 22.33 12.57
N SER A 249 2.30 21.77 12.33
CA SER A 249 2.44 20.40 11.88
C SER A 249 3.67 19.73 12.49
N THR A 250 3.61 18.41 12.58
CA THR A 250 4.74 17.58 13.02
C THR A 250 5.24 16.71 11.90
N VAL A 251 6.55 16.76 11.64
CA VAL A 251 7.21 15.91 10.67
C VAL A 251 7.56 14.57 11.32
N VAL A 252 7.12 13.49 10.70
CA VAL A 252 7.41 12.11 11.10
C VAL A 252 8.20 11.44 10.00
N THR A 253 9.30 10.77 10.38
CA THR A 253 10.17 10.04 9.44
C THR A 253 10.20 8.56 9.82
N ILE A 254 9.97 7.69 8.84
CA ILE A 254 9.75 6.25 9.03
C ILE A 254 10.58 5.46 8.03
N ASP A 255 11.38 4.52 8.52
CA ASP A 255 12.09 3.57 7.69
C ASP A 255 11.17 2.40 7.31
N ILE A 256 10.75 2.32 6.05
CA ILE A 256 9.86 1.25 5.56
C ILE A 256 10.68 -0.01 5.31
N VAL A 257 10.97 -0.69 6.41
CA VAL A 257 11.77 -1.90 6.48
C VAL A 257 10.95 -2.99 7.13
N SER A 258 10.86 -4.15 6.47
CA SER A 258 10.34 -5.35 7.12
C SER A 258 11.31 -5.75 8.22
N HIS A 259 10.95 -5.43 9.45
CA HIS A 259 11.60 -5.95 10.63
C HIS A 259 10.94 -7.30 10.95
N PRO A 260 11.71 -8.40 11.06
CA PRO A 260 11.18 -9.61 11.64
C PRO A 260 10.70 -9.31 13.06
N ASP A 261 9.57 -9.87 13.46
CA ASP A 261 9.08 -9.79 14.83
C ASP A 261 10.09 -10.49 15.76
N ASN A 262 10.93 -9.70 16.42
CA ASN A 262 12.00 -10.23 17.27
C ASN A 262 11.44 -11.03 18.45
N ARG A 263 10.17 -10.79 18.87
CA ARG A 263 9.51 -11.56 19.95
C ARG A 263 9.35 -13.03 19.60
N LYS A 264 9.33 -13.37 18.31
CA LYS A 264 9.24 -14.75 17.82
C LYS A 264 10.62 -15.40 17.64
N GLY A 265 11.71 -14.71 17.97
CA GLY A 265 13.08 -15.22 17.79
C GLY A 265 13.34 -16.52 18.53
N ASP A 266 13.03 -16.54 19.82
CA ASP A 266 13.24 -17.71 20.69
C ASP A 266 12.38 -18.89 20.25
N GLU A 267 11.13 -18.62 19.88
CA GLU A 267 10.22 -19.65 19.38
C GLU A 267 10.65 -20.22 18.03
N VAL A 268 11.14 -19.36 17.12
CA VAL A 268 11.74 -19.79 15.85
C VAL A 268 12.95 -20.68 16.11
N ARG A 269 13.82 -20.32 17.07
CA ARG A 269 14.98 -21.13 17.45
C ARG A 269 14.55 -22.47 18.03
N ARG A 270 13.59 -22.48 18.96
CA ARG A 270 13.03 -23.70 19.56
C ARG A 270 12.48 -24.68 18.51
N LEU A 271 11.64 -24.21 17.59
CA LEU A 271 11.09 -25.06 16.53
C LEU A 271 12.16 -25.53 15.54
N TYR A 272 13.21 -24.73 15.32
CA TYR A 272 14.36 -25.15 14.52
C TYR A 272 15.18 -26.23 15.22
N ASP A 273 15.41 -26.11 16.52
CA ASP A 273 16.17 -27.11 17.28
C ASP A 273 15.37 -28.42 17.44
N GLN A 274 14.04 -28.35 17.44
CA GLN A 274 13.13 -29.52 17.34
C GLN A 274 13.14 -30.22 15.96
N GLY A 275 13.94 -29.75 15.00
CA GLY A 275 14.05 -30.39 13.70
C GLY A 275 12.99 -29.98 12.67
N LEU A 276 12.19 -28.95 12.92
CA LEU A 276 11.23 -28.51 11.89
C LEU A 276 11.95 -27.83 10.70
N PRO A 277 11.46 -28.04 9.46
CA PRO A 277 11.90 -27.28 8.30
C PRO A 277 11.44 -25.81 8.39
N ASN A 278 12.27 -24.86 7.95
CA ASN A 278 11.94 -23.43 7.94
C ASN A 278 10.61 -23.09 7.24
N LYS A 279 10.16 -23.93 6.29
CA LYS A 279 8.85 -23.80 5.64
C LYS A 279 7.71 -24.01 6.64
N ILE A 280 7.78 -25.06 7.45
CA ILE A 280 6.76 -25.40 8.45
C ILE A 280 6.77 -24.35 9.57
N ILE A 281 7.95 -23.96 10.04
CA ILE A 281 8.11 -22.90 11.04
C ILE A 281 7.44 -21.59 10.57
N ALA A 282 7.65 -21.21 9.30
CA ALA A 282 7.03 -20.02 8.70
C ALA A 282 5.50 -20.11 8.69
N GLU A 283 4.95 -21.28 8.32
CA GLU A 283 3.50 -21.52 8.27
C GLU A 283 2.88 -21.52 9.67
N GLN A 284 3.50 -22.21 10.64
CA GLN A 284 3.04 -22.32 12.03
C GLN A 284 3.03 -20.97 12.75
N LEU A 285 4.09 -20.17 12.58
CA LEU A 285 4.22 -18.86 13.22
C LEU A 285 3.59 -17.72 12.43
N LYS A 286 3.00 -18.01 11.27
CA LYS A 286 2.41 -17.04 10.32
C LYS A 286 3.39 -15.91 9.96
N ILE A 287 4.67 -16.25 9.74
CA ILE A 287 5.71 -15.30 9.33
C ILE A 287 6.33 -15.73 8.00
N SER A 288 7.04 -14.82 7.33
CA SER A 288 7.69 -15.16 6.06
C SER A 288 8.91 -16.10 6.28
N ARG A 289 9.22 -16.96 5.31
CA ARG A 289 10.43 -17.81 5.34
C ARG A 289 11.72 -16.98 5.44
N ALA A 290 11.71 -15.77 4.88
CA ALA A 290 12.81 -14.82 5.01
C ALA A 290 12.95 -14.34 6.47
N SER A 291 11.83 -14.01 7.13
CA SER A 291 11.79 -13.64 8.55
C SER A 291 12.35 -14.76 9.43
N VAL A 292 11.95 -16.02 9.22
CA VAL A 292 12.53 -17.19 9.91
C VAL A 292 14.05 -17.22 9.74
N THR A 293 14.54 -17.03 8.51
CA THR A 293 15.97 -17.07 8.23
C THR A 293 16.75 -15.98 8.95
N VAL A 294 16.20 -14.76 9.00
CA VAL A 294 16.81 -13.61 9.70
C VAL A 294 16.76 -13.81 11.22
N LEU A 295 15.64 -14.26 11.78
CA LEU A 295 15.50 -14.53 13.21
C LEU A 295 16.47 -15.62 13.67
N LEU A 296 16.60 -16.71 12.89
CA LEU A 296 17.60 -17.73 13.17
C LEU A 296 19.01 -17.16 13.11
N LYS A 297 19.34 -16.37 12.07
CA LYS A 297 20.67 -15.76 11.98
C LYS A 297 20.98 -14.94 13.24
N LYS A 298 20.06 -14.06 13.66
CA LYS A 298 20.21 -13.28 14.89
C LYS A 298 20.40 -14.16 16.14
N SER A 299 19.64 -15.25 16.26
CA SER A 299 19.75 -16.16 17.40
C SER A 299 21.10 -16.88 17.41
N PHE A 300 21.57 -17.40 16.27
CA PHE A 300 22.90 -18.03 16.15
C PHE A 300 24.03 -17.03 16.44
N ASP A 301 23.95 -15.82 15.86
CA ASP A 301 24.91 -14.74 16.10
C ASP A 301 24.95 -14.36 17.60
N ALA A 302 23.80 -14.30 18.28
CA ALA A 302 23.70 -13.98 19.71
C ALA A 302 24.25 -15.11 20.62
N SER A 303 24.12 -16.37 20.19
CA SER A 303 24.70 -17.53 20.88
C SER A 303 26.20 -17.74 20.57
N GLY A 304 26.77 -16.99 19.62
CA GLY A 304 28.15 -17.20 19.16
C GLY A 304 28.35 -18.50 18.35
N GLU A 305 27.26 -19.11 17.89
CA GLU A 305 27.27 -20.38 17.17
C GLU A 305 27.19 -20.15 15.65
N GLU A 306 27.90 -20.97 14.87
CA GLU A 306 27.75 -20.93 13.41
C GLU A 306 26.48 -21.64 12.97
N LYS A 307 25.65 -20.92 12.19
CA LYS A 307 24.44 -21.47 11.62
C LYS A 307 24.76 -22.60 10.61
N PRO A 308 24.20 -23.81 10.77
CA PRO A 308 24.40 -24.91 9.81
C PRO A 308 23.89 -24.59 8.41
N ASP A 309 24.56 -25.13 7.37
CA ASP A 309 24.09 -25.03 5.99
C ASP A 309 22.68 -25.62 5.86
N GLY A 310 21.73 -24.77 5.44
CA GLY A 310 20.33 -25.14 5.28
C GLY A 310 20.09 -26.28 4.28
N ARG A 311 20.99 -26.50 3.30
CA ARG A 311 20.92 -27.68 2.42
C ARG A 311 21.28 -28.93 3.20
N LYS A 312 22.44 -28.96 3.85
CA LYS A 312 22.91 -30.11 4.64
C LYS A 312 21.93 -30.47 5.75
N ARG A 313 21.48 -29.48 6.53
CA ARG A 313 20.48 -29.70 7.59
C ARG A 313 19.20 -30.31 7.02
N ARG A 314 18.69 -29.82 5.89
CA ARG A 314 17.47 -30.38 5.27
C ARG A 314 17.60 -31.88 4.99
N TRP A 315 18.77 -32.38 4.61
CA TRP A 315 18.98 -33.81 4.38
C TRP A 315 19.01 -34.63 5.68
N ALA A 316 19.37 -34.01 6.80
CA ALA A 316 19.47 -34.66 8.11
C ALA A 316 18.15 -34.68 8.91
N LEU A 317 17.11 -33.98 8.47
CA LEU A 317 15.81 -33.95 9.16
C LEU A 317 14.96 -35.17 8.81
N GLU A 318 14.43 -35.85 9.85
CA GLU A 318 13.37 -36.84 9.70
C GLU A 318 12.06 -36.17 9.24
N GLY A 319 11.39 -36.73 8.22
CA GLY A 319 10.11 -36.19 7.72
C GLY A 319 10.20 -35.20 6.54
N ASN A 320 11.29 -35.21 5.78
CA ASN A 320 11.50 -34.35 4.60
C ASN A 320 10.53 -34.58 3.42
N TRP A 321 9.49 -35.40 3.61
CA TRP A 321 8.60 -35.89 2.58
C TRP A 321 7.16 -35.47 2.86
N THR A 322 6.82 -34.20 2.68
CA THR A 322 5.40 -33.88 2.43
C THR A 322 4.93 -34.54 1.11
N ASN A 323 5.86 -35.02 0.29
CA ASN A 323 5.74 -36.13 -0.66
C ASN A 323 7.17 -36.61 -1.02
N PRO A 324 7.41 -37.92 -1.24
CA PRO A 324 8.68 -38.37 -1.82
C PRO A 324 8.92 -37.66 -3.17
N PRO A 325 10.17 -37.38 -3.56
CA PRO A 325 10.53 -36.79 -4.84
C PRO A 325 9.83 -37.52 -5.97
N LEU A 326 9.47 -36.78 -7.01
CA LEU A 326 8.71 -37.33 -8.14
C LEU A 326 9.32 -38.65 -8.66
N PHE A 327 10.65 -38.72 -8.79
CA PHE A 327 11.37 -39.91 -9.25
C PHE A 327 11.18 -41.14 -8.34
N GLN A 328 11.02 -40.97 -7.03
CA GLN A 328 10.75 -42.07 -6.10
C GLN A 328 9.30 -42.54 -6.23
N ARG A 329 8.36 -41.59 -6.36
CA ARG A 329 6.92 -41.89 -6.49
C ARG A 329 6.56 -42.62 -7.77
N ILE A 330 7.29 -42.34 -8.86
CA ILE A 330 7.07 -42.98 -10.17
C ILE A 330 8.00 -44.18 -10.40
N ALA A 331 8.85 -44.55 -9.44
CA ALA A 331 9.90 -45.54 -9.62
C ALA A 331 9.36 -46.90 -10.10
N ASP A 332 8.33 -47.42 -9.43
CA ASP A 332 7.74 -48.71 -9.82
C ASP A 332 7.02 -48.64 -11.18
N LYS A 333 6.31 -47.53 -11.46
CA LYS A 333 5.66 -47.29 -12.76
C LYS A 333 6.68 -47.21 -13.90
N VAL A 334 7.79 -46.50 -13.68
CA VAL A 334 8.90 -46.40 -14.62
C VAL A 334 9.53 -47.77 -14.86
N MET A 335 9.72 -48.57 -13.81
CA MET A 335 10.30 -49.90 -13.94
C MET A 335 9.38 -50.91 -14.63
N GLY A 336 8.05 -50.77 -14.50
CA GLY A 336 7.09 -51.55 -15.30
C GLY A 336 7.36 -51.38 -16.80
N PHE A 337 7.36 -50.15 -17.30
CA PHE A 337 7.66 -49.88 -18.71
C PHE A 337 9.11 -50.20 -19.09
N TYR A 338 10.05 -50.09 -18.15
CA TYR A 338 11.44 -50.48 -18.36
C TYR A 338 11.58 -51.99 -18.59
N ASN A 339 10.83 -52.80 -17.85
CA ASN A 339 10.85 -54.26 -17.98
C ASN A 339 10.09 -54.75 -19.22
N GLU A 340 9.11 -53.98 -19.71
CA GLU A 340 8.44 -54.19 -21.01
C GLU A 340 9.33 -53.90 -22.23
N GLY A 341 10.59 -53.49 -22.03
CA GLY A 341 11.54 -53.22 -23.12
C GLY A 341 11.37 -51.86 -23.80
N MET A 342 10.65 -50.92 -23.17
CA MET A 342 10.44 -49.58 -23.73
C MET A 342 11.71 -48.70 -23.67
N LEU A 343 11.87 -47.81 -24.64
CA LEU A 343 12.98 -46.83 -24.62
C LEU A 343 12.74 -45.77 -23.55
N LEU A 344 13.82 -45.28 -22.94
CA LEU A 344 13.73 -44.28 -21.87
C LEU A 344 13.05 -42.97 -22.29
N ALA A 345 13.08 -42.63 -23.60
CA ALA A 345 12.40 -41.46 -24.12
C ALA A 345 10.87 -41.66 -24.11
N ASP A 346 10.40 -42.81 -24.56
CA ASP A 346 8.97 -43.14 -24.62
C ASP A 346 8.39 -43.31 -23.21
N ILE A 347 9.18 -43.88 -22.28
CA ILE A 347 8.82 -43.91 -20.86
C ILE A 347 8.66 -42.50 -20.30
N ALA A 348 9.52 -41.56 -20.70
CA ALA A 348 9.44 -40.16 -20.28
C ALA A 348 8.14 -39.52 -20.78
N THR A 349 7.80 -39.73 -22.05
CA THR A 349 6.54 -39.27 -22.66
C THR A 349 5.32 -39.88 -21.96
N LYS A 350 5.31 -41.19 -21.74
CA LYS A 350 4.18 -41.93 -21.13
C LYS A 350 3.98 -41.62 -19.64
N CYS A 351 5.04 -41.23 -18.95
CA CYS A 351 4.99 -40.77 -17.56
C CYS A 351 4.85 -39.24 -17.43
N GLU A 352 4.80 -38.49 -18.54
CA GLU A 352 4.75 -37.02 -18.57
C GLU A 352 5.87 -36.36 -17.75
N VAL A 353 7.08 -36.92 -17.82
CA VAL A 353 8.25 -36.43 -17.08
C VAL A 353 9.47 -36.30 -17.97
N ASP A 354 10.48 -35.55 -17.52
CA ASP A 354 11.74 -35.47 -18.24
C ASP A 354 12.55 -36.79 -18.14
N ARG A 355 13.35 -37.07 -19.17
CA ARG A 355 14.19 -38.29 -19.26
C ARG A 355 15.18 -38.43 -18.10
N ASN A 356 15.67 -37.33 -17.51
CA ASN A 356 16.58 -37.41 -16.37
C ASN A 356 15.84 -37.87 -15.11
N THR A 357 14.58 -37.47 -14.94
CA THR A 357 13.71 -37.98 -13.87
C THR A 357 13.44 -39.47 -14.01
N VAL A 358 13.23 -39.99 -15.23
CA VAL A 358 13.15 -41.44 -15.51
C VAL A 358 14.46 -42.14 -15.12
N THR A 359 15.60 -41.58 -15.50
CA THR A 359 16.92 -42.15 -15.17
C THR A 359 17.17 -42.18 -13.66
N LYS A 360 16.77 -41.11 -12.95
CA LYS A 360 16.85 -41.06 -11.48
C LYS A 360 15.91 -42.05 -10.82
N ALA A 361 14.72 -42.28 -11.38
CA ALA A 361 13.76 -43.26 -10.89
C ALA A 361 14.31 -44.70 -11.00
N ILE A 362 14.91 -45.05 -12.14
CA ILE A 362 15.57 -46.36 -12.35
C ILE A 362 16.75 -46.55 -11.40
N LYS A 363 17.61 -45.53 -11.26
CA LYS A 363 18.73 -45.55 -10.32
C LYS A 363 18.26 -45.76 -8.89
N PHE A 364 17.24 -45.01 -8.48
CA PHE A 364 16.65 -45.14 -7.15
C PHE A 364 16.08 -46.54 -6.91
N TRP A 365 15.29 -47.07 -7.85
CA TRP A 365 14.65 -48.38 -7.73
C TRP A 365 15.63 -49.55 -7.61
N ASN A 366 16.73 -49.51 -8.36
CA ASN A 366 17.77 -50.54 -8.30
C ASN A 366 18.59 -50.42 -7.02
N ASN A 367 19.03 -49.20 -6.67
CA ASN A 367 19.78 -48.96 -5.44
C ASN A 367 18.98 -49.31 -4.18
N SER A 368 17.66 -49.05 -4.17
CA SER A 368 16.79 -49.41 -3.04
C SER A 368 16.57 -50.91 -2.87
N ARG A 369 17.01 -51.72 -3.85
CA ARG A 369 16.94 -53.19 -3.86
C ARG A 369 18.31 -53.84 -3.97
N GLU A 370 19.38 -53.06 -3.75
CA GLU A 370 20.77 -53.52 -3.82
C GLU A 370 21.17 -54.15 -5.18
N LEU A 371 20.49 -53.74 -6.26
CA LEU A 371 20.76 -54.18 -7.62
C LEU A 371 21.71 -53.22 -8.33
N ALA A 372 22.58 -53.77 -9.19
CA ALA A 372 23.45 -52.98 -10.05
C ALA A 372 22.61 -52.17 -11.06
N VAL A 373 22.82 -50.85 -11.11
CA VAL A 373 22.13 -49.97 -12.08
C VAL A 373 22.61 -50.30 -13.49
N PRO A 374 21.74 -50.76 -14.41
CA PRO A 374 22.16 -51.08 -15.77
C PRO A 374 22.57 -49.83 -16.55
N ASP A 375 23.62 -49.92 -17.35
CA ASP A 375 23.99 -48.82 -18.26
C ASP A 375 22.94 -48.67 -19.37
N GLY A 376 22.35 -47.48 -19.45
CA GLY A 376 21.33 -47.15 -20.43
C GLY A 376 21.79 -47.25 -21.89
N ARG A 377 23.11 -47.13 -22.16
CA ARG A 377 23.66 -47.33 -23.52
C ARG A 377 23.68 -48.80 -23.89
N THR A 378 24.13 -49.66 -22.98
CA THR A 378 24.17 -51.12 -23.15
C THR A 378 22.77 -51.69 -23.27
N ARG A 379 21.83 -51.31 -22.38
CA ARG A 379 20.43 -51.73 -22.48
C ARG A 379 19.81 -51.33 -23.81
N ARG A 380 20.04 -50.12 -24.30
CA ARG A 380 19.46 -49.66 -25.57
C ARG A 380 19.87 -50.53 -26.76
N LYS A 381 21.05 -51.17 -26.73
CA LYS A 381 21.50 -52.09 -27.77
C LYS A 381 20.78 -53.46 -27.73
N LEU A 382 20.25 -53.84 -26.56
CA LEU A 382 19.58 -55.12 -26.31
C LEU A 382 18.06 -55.07 -26.55
N LEU A 383 17.51 -53.90 -26.91
CA LEU A 383 16.07 -53.74 -27.13
C LEU A 383 15.72 -53.89 -28.61
N ASP A 384 14.82 -54.84 -28.90
CA ASP A 384 14.28 -55.11 -30.25
C ASP A 384 13.45 -53.96 -30.82
N ALA A 385 13.08 -52.96 -30.00
CA ALA A 385 12.35 -51.77 -30.45
C ALA A 385 13.08 -50.99 -31.55
N LYS A 386 14.41 -51.14 -31.66
CA LYS A 386 15.19 -50.58 -32.78
C LYS A 386 14.97 -51.35 -34.11
N GLN A 387 14.61 -52.63 -34.05
CA GLN A 387 14.34 -53.45 -35.23
C GLN A 387 12.94 -53.19 -35.81
N ARG A 388 11.94 -52.84 -34.97
CA ARG A 388 10.57 -52.56 -35.46
C ARG A 388 10.45 -51.25 -36.24
N ASN A 389 10.97 -50.14 -35.72
CA ASN A 389 10.88 -48.85 -36.43
C ASN A 389 11.71 -48.77 -37.71
N TYR A 390 12.74 -49.61 -37.87
CA TYR A 390 13.47 -49.69 -39.15
C TYR A 390 12.72 -50.53 -40.19
N ASN A 391 12.08 -51.64 -39.78
CA ASN A 391 11.30 -52.46 -40.71
C ASN A 391 9.98 -51.81 -41.14
N ASP A 392 9.29 -51.06 -40.27
CA ASP A 392 8.04 -50.39 -40.65
C ASP A 392 8.25 -49.15 -41.55
N GLU A 393 9.40 -48.47 -41.46
CA GLU A 393 9.74 -47.38 -42.40
C GLU A 393 10.22 -47.89 -43.77
N VAL A 394 10.85 -49.07 -43.83
CA VAL A 394 11.33 -49.67 -45.08
C VAL A 394 10.18 -50.37 -45.84
N HIS A 395 9.18 -50.94 -45.17
CA HIS A 395 8.04 -51.60 -45.82
C HIS A 395 6.92 -50.66 -46.28
N SER A 396 7.05 -49.35 -46.06
CA SER A 396 6.15 -48.32 -46.62
C SER A 396 6.77 -47.59 -47.83
N MET A 397 7.98 -47.99 -48.27
CA MET A 397 8.69 -47.42 -49.42
C MET A 397 9.02 -48.44 -50.52
N GLU A 398 8.52 -49.67 -50.41
CA GLU A 398 8.38 -50.64 -51.51
C GLU A 398 6.88 -50.89 -51.74
#